data_AF-A0A3L7PN66-F1
#
_entry.id   AF-A0A3L7PN66-F1
#
_cell.length_a   1.000
_cell.length_b   1.000
_cell.length_c   1.000
_cell.angle_alpha   90.00
_cell.angle_beta   90.00
_cell.angle_gamma   90.00
#
_symmetry.space_group_name_H-M   'P 1'
#
loop_
_entity.id
_entity.type
_entity.pdbx_description
1 polymer ?
#
loop_
_entity_poly.entity_id
_entity_poly.type
_entity_poly.pdbx_seq_one_letter_code
_entity_poly.pdbx_strand_id
1 'polypeptide(L)'
;MSNETEFVNVQGTVKWFDPRKGFGFVVGPQGEDIFVHFSTIEQEAGFRTLRDGEAVTYSATKGAKGWSATKVQSSRVPTETPTPTA
;
A
#
# COMPACT_ATOMS: atom_id res chain seq x y z
N MET A 1 -12.99 -0.35 27.28
CA MET A 1 -13.58 0.44 26.19
C MET A 1 -12.44 1.08 25.42
N SER A 2 -12.01 0.49 24.31
CA SER A 2 -11.08 1.10 23.35
C SER A 2 -11.33 0.42 22.01
N ASN A 3 -12.16 1.02 21.16
CA ASN A 3 -12.37 0.50 19.82
C ASN A 3 -11.24 1.09 18.97
N GLU A 4 -10.22 0.29 18.69
CA GLU A 4 -9.15 0.66 17.78
C GLU A 4 -9.76 0.90 16.40
N THR A 5 -9.58 2.10 15.83
CA THR A 5 -10.12 2.43 14.50
C THR A 5 -9.17 1.85 13.47
N GLU A 6 -9.52 0.72 12.89
CA GLU A 6 -8.74 0.06 11.84
C GLU A 6 -9.52 -0.03 10.53
N PHE A 7 -8.82 0.22 9.43
CA PHE A 7 -9.18 -0.15 8.08
C PHE A 7 -8.71 -1.58 7.82
N VAL A 8 -9.61 -2.45 7.38
CA VAL A 8 -9.29 -3.84 7.03
C VAL A 8 -9.78 -4.09 5.61
N ASN A 9 -8.90 -4.58 4.73
CA ASN A 9 -9.19 -4.86 3.32
C ASN A 9 -9.75 -3.65 2.56
N VAL A 10 -9.20 -2.45 2.81
CA VAL A 10 -9.58 -1.21 2.14
C VAL A 10 -8.80 -1.05 0.84
N GLN A 11 -9.46 -0.57 -0.21
CA GLN A 11 -8.80 -0.26 -1.48
C GLN A 11 -8.25 1.16 -1.43
N GLY A 12 -6.96 1.30 -1.70
CA GLY A 12 -6.28 2.59 -1.83
C GLY A 12 -5.50 2.67 -3.12
N THR A 13 -4.99 3.86 -3.39
CA THR A 13 -4.08 4.13 -4.51
C THR A 13 -2.72 4.47 -3.94
N VAL A 14 -1.67 3.82 -4.41
CA VAL A 14 -0.30 4.11 -3.96
C VAL A 14 0.05 5.53 -4.42
N LYS A 15 0.33 6.43 -3.47
CA LYS A 15 0.75 7.80 -3.80
C LYS A 15 2.17 7.78 -4.36
N TRP A 16 3.04 7.10 -3.63
CA TRP A 16 4.41 6.84 -3.99
C TRP A 16 4.96 5.76 -3.07
N PHE A 17 5.88 4.97 -3.58
CA PHE A 17 6.60 3.99 -2.77
C PHE A 17 8.07 4.01 -3.18
N ASP A 18 8.95 4.13 -2.19
CA ASP A 18 10.39 4.11 -2.42
C ASP A 18 10.93 2.71 -2.06
N PRO A 19 11.18 1.83 -3.04
CA PRO A 19 11.71 0.50 -2.79
C PRO A 19 13.16 0.52 -2.28
N ARG A 20 13.89 1.62 -2.48
CA ARG A 20 15.26 1.78 -1.97
C ARG A 20 15.25 2.06 -0.48
N LYS A 21 14.32 2.89 -0.02
CA LYS A 21 14.13 3.18 1.40
C LYS A 21 13.26 2.15 2.12
N GLY A 22 12.44 1.39 1.40
CA GLY A 22 11.54 0.39 1.96
C GLY A 22 10.28 0.98 2.61
N PHE A 23 9.87 2.19 2.26
CA PHE A 23 8.63 2.78 2.77
C PHE A 23 7.93 3.63 1.71
N GLY A 24 6.65 3.87 1.92
CA GLY A 24 5.84 4.67 1.02
C GLY A 24 4.54 5.12 1.67
N PHE A 25 3.70 5.72 0.85
CA PHE A 25 2.38 6.19 1.27
C PHE A 25 1.32 5.71 0.29
N VAL A 26 0.21 5.26 0.86
CA VAL A 26 -1.00 4.92 0.12
C VAL A 26 -2.05 5.97 0.47
N VAL A 27 -2.73 6.46 -0.54
CA VAL A 27 -3.88 7.34 -0.39
C VAL A 27 -5.13 6.47 -0.34
N GLY A 28 -5.85 6.56 0.78
CA GLY A 28 -7.12 5.90 0.96
C GLY A 28 -8.22 6.48 0.05
N PRO A 29 -9.38 5.84 -0.04
CA PRO A 29 -10.47 6.29 -0.90
C PRO A 29 -11.06 7.63 -0.46
N GLN A 30 -10.85 8.01 0.80
CA GLN A 30 -11.25 9.30 1.39
C GLN A 30 -10.13 10.37 1.33
N GLY A 31 -8.99 10.08 0.68
CA GLY A 31 -7.85 11.00 0.61
C GLY A 31 -6.93 10.96 1.83
N GLU A 32 -7.04 9.94 2.67
CA GLU A 32 -6.19 9.76 3.85
C GLU A 32 -4.79 9.32 3.43
N ASP A 33 -3.74 9.83 4.07
CA ASP A 33 -2.37 9.37 3.87
C ASP A 33 -2.06 8.23 4.85
N ILE A 34 -1.86 7.02 4.32
CA ILE A 34 -1.55 5.81 5.09
C ILE A 34 -0.07 5.50 4.92
N PHE A 35 0.65 5.44 6.03
CA PHE A 35 2.06 5.07 6.03
C PHE A 35 2.24 3.57 5.77
N VAL A 36 3.03 3.20 4.77
CA VAL A 36 3.32 1.81 4.41
C VAL A 36 4.81 1.52 4.61
N HIS A 37 5.10 0.37 5.23
CA HIS A 37 6.46 -0.14 5.40
C HIS A 37 6.65 -1.44 4.62
N PHE A 38 7.84 -1.70 4.08
CA PHE A 38 8.13 -2.92 3.31
C PHE A 38 7.86 -4.20 4.13
N SER A 39 7.96 -4.12 5.46
CA SER A 39 7.67 -5.27 6.33
C SER A 39 6.20 -5.70 6.30
N THR A 40 5.28 -4.77 6.02
CA THR A 40 3.82 -5.02 6.02
C THR A 40 3.26 -5.39 4.65
N ILE A 41 4.09 -5.30 3.60
CA ILE A 41 3.75 -5.73 2.25
C ILE A 41 3.88 -7.25 2.16
N GLU A 42 2.75 -7.92 1.93
CA GLU A 42 2.70 -9.36 1.67
C GLU A 42 2.78 -9.58 0.15
N GLN A 43 3.99 -9.77 -0.37
CA GLN A 43 4.23 -10.25 -1.73
C GLN A 43 5.07 -11.53 -1.68
N GLU A 44 4.57 -12.56 -2.36
CA GLU A 44 5.14 -13.91 -2.39
C GLU A 44 6.42 -14.01 -3.26
N ALA A 45 6.61 -13.09 -4.21
CA ALA A 45 7.68 -13.16 -5.21
C ALA A 45 8.68 -12.00 -5.10
N GLY A 46 9.77 -12.24 -4.36
CA GLY A 46 11.10 -11.64 -4.57
C GLY A 46 11.32 -10.16 -4.21
N PHE A 47 10.35 -9.26 -4.43
CA PHE A 47 10.54 -7.82 -4.20
C PHE A 47 9.25 -7.14 -3.74
N ARG A 48 9.15 -6.87 -2.42
CA ARG A 48 8.02 -6.19 -1.76
C ARG A 48 7.92 -4.72 -2.18
N THR A 49 7.42 -4.50 -3.39
CA THR A 49 7.38 -3.18 -4.02
C THR A 49 6.00 -2.85 -4.55
N LEU A 50 5.65 -1.57 -4.51
CA LEU A 50 4.40 -1.03 -5.00
C LEU A 50 4.72 -0.01 -6.09
N ARG A 51 3.90 0.06 -7.13
CA ARG A 51 4.00 1.09 -8.17
C ARG A 51 3.19 2.31 -7.76
N ASP A 52 3.69 3.50 -8.04
CA ASP A 52 2.91 4.73 -7.90
C ASP A 52 1.68 4.69 -8.80
N GLY A 53 0.55 5.17 -8.28
CA GLY A 53 -0.74 5.15 -8.96
C GLY A 53 -1.43 3.77 -9.03
N GLU A 54 -0.83 2.70 -8.49
CA GLU A 54 -1.44 1.37 -8.51
C GLU A 54 -2.54 1.26 -7.44
N ALA A 55 -3.65 0.62 -7.80
CA ALA A 55 -4.69 0.23 -6.86
C ALA A 55 -4.23 -0.96 -6.03
N VAL A 56 -4.32 -0.85 -4.72
CA VAL A 56 -3.87 -1.89 -3.79
C VAL A 56 -4.87 -2.05 -2.66
N THR A 57 -4.97 -3.27 -2.13
CA THR A 57 -5.78 -3.53 -0.94
C THR A 57 -4.86 -3.48 0.28
N TYR A 58 -5.19 -2.63 1.25
CA TYR A 58 -4.41 -2.46 2.46
C TYR A 58 -5.30 -2.53 3.71
N SER A 59 -4.68 -2.87 4.83
CA SER A 59 -5.24 -2.72 6.16
C SER A 59 -4.38 -1.73 6.93
N ALA A 60 -4.99 -0.79 7.63
CA ALA A 60 -4.30 0.23 8.41
C ALA A 60 -4.97 0.43 9.76
N THR A 61 -4.20 0.66 10.82
CA THR A 61 -4.74 1.00 12.14
C THR A 61 -4.46 2.47 12.45
N LYS A 62 -5.41 3.14 13.11
CA LYS A 62 -5.27 4.52 13.58
C LYS A 62 -4.58 4.51 14.94
N GLY A 63 -3.27 4.72 14.93
CA GLY A 63 -2.47 4.85 16.15
C GLY A 63 -2.38 6.31 16.64
N ALA A 64 -1.64 6.50 17.74
CA ALA A 64 -1.37 7.82 18.31
C ALA A 64 -0.63 8.79 17.36
N LYS A 65 0.00 8.27 16.29
CA LYS A 65 0.79 9.02 15.31
C LYS A 65 0.12 9.17 13.93
N GLY A 66 -1.09 8.65 13.76
CA GLY A 66 -1.80 8.61 12.47
C GLY A 66 -2.04 7.20 11.95
N TRP A 67 -2.37 7.09 10.66
CA TRP A 67 -2.70 5.83 10.00
C TRP A 67 -1.43 5.07 9.59
N SER A 68 -1.29 3.83 10.09
CA SER A 68 -0.19 2.93 9.72
C SER A 68 -0.74 1.67 9.09
N ALA A 69 -0.28 1.34 7.87
CA ALA A 69 -0.63 0.11 7.20
C ALA A 69 0.00 -1.08 7.91
N THR A 70 -0.85 -1.99 8.38
CA THR A 70 -0.49 -3.27 9.00
C THR A 70 -0.34 -4.37 7.97
N LYS A 71 -1.05 -4.27 6.85
CA LYS A 71 -1.05 -5.25 5.76
C LYS A 71 -1.23 -4.56 4.42
N VAL A 72 -0.44 -4.92 3.41
CA VAL A 72 -0.63 -4.42 2.05
C VAL A 72 -0.54 -5.56 1.05
N GLN A 73 -1.52 -5.64 0.16
CA GLN A 73 -1.64 -6.61 -0.90
C GLN A 73 -1.85 -5.87 -2.22
N SER A 74 -0.92 -6.02 -3.17
CA SER A 74 -1.11 -5.49 -4.52
C SER A 74 -2.23 -6.28 -5.19
N SER A 75 -3.29 -5.62 -5.66
CA SER A 75 -4.40 -6.29 -6.36
C SER A 75 -4.06 -6.59 -7.82
N ARG A 76 -2.77 -6.66 -8.17
CA ARG A 76 -2.30 -6.77 -9.54
C ARG A 76 -3.07 -7.86 -10.30
N VAL A 77 -3.79 -7.44 -11.33
CA VAL A 77 -3.87 -8.22 -12.56
C VAL A 77 -2.46 -8.12 -13.14
N PRO A 78 -1.74 -9.22 -13.44
CA PRO A 78 -0.43 -9.15 -14.06
C PRO A 78 -0.59 -8.55 -15.46
N THR A 79 -0.51 -7.23 -15.58
CA THR A 79 -0.45 -6.57 -16.88
C THR A 79 1.01 -6.58 -17.30
N GLU A 80 1.30 -7.58 -18.13
CA GLU A 80 2.46 -7.64 -19.00
C GLU A 80 2.75 -6.26 -19.58
N THR A 81 4.03 -5.92 -19.58
CA THR A 81 4.63 -4.72 -20.14
C THR A 81 4.08 -4.44 -21.55
N PRO A 82 3.38 -3.32 -21.84
CA PRO A 82 3.49 -2.76 -23.17
C PRO A 82 4.84 -2.07 -23.18
N THR A 83 5.86 -2.75 -23.70
CA THR A 83 7.08 -2.08 -24.16
C THR A 83 6.67 -1.27 -25.39
N PRO A 84 6.62 0.08 -25.39
CA PRO A 84 6.61 0.81 -26.63
C PRO A 84 8.08 0.85 -27.09
N THR A 85 8.54 -0.19 -27.78
CA THR A 85 9.75 -0.06 -28.59
C THR A 85 9.32 0.64 -29.87
N ALA A 86 9.69 1.91 -29.98
CA ALA A 86 9.62 2.73 -31.18
C ALA A 86 10.53 2.18 -32.30
#